data_AF-A0A392P415-F1
#
_entry.id   AF-A0A392P415-F1
#
_cell.length_a   1.000
_cell.length_b   1.000
_cell.length_c   1.000
_cell.angle_alpha   90.00
_cell.angle_beta   90.00
_cell.angle_gamma   90.00
#
_symmetry.space_group_name_H-M   'P 1'
#
loop_
_entity.id
_entity.type
_entity.pdbx_description
1 polymer ?
#
loop_
_entity_poly.entity_id
_entity_poly.type
_entity_poly.pdbx_seq_one_letter_code
_entity_poly.pdbx_strand_id
1 'polypeptide(L)'
;DDDDEEEVELEEFYDYTSSYVDEQGKQLVVSGDADNNIELSDGSELVITKLSGNKKSTRTLGSREYLRYYRQKPRPSPANNITVTAELAARYRSMGLATVQSREQLVRMKVLKQMNRSGVEQMRSKMGMKSNVIRNLPNNVTY
;
A
#
# COMPACT_ATOMS: atom_id res chain seq x y z
N ASP A 1 19.24 9.68 -44.46
CA ASP A 1 19.20 10.79 -45.42
C ASP A 1 17.75 11.04 -45.67
N ASP A 2 17.17 11.82 -44.75
CA ASP A 2 15.82 12.37 -44.85
C ASP A 2 15.89 13.49 -45.88
N ASP A 3 15.03 13.41 -46.88
CA ASP A 3 15.00 14.32 -48.01
C ASP A 3 14.17 15.56 -47.64
N ASP A 4 14.70 16.33 -46.69
CA ASP A 4 14.13 17.63 -46.28
C ASP A 4 14.03 18.60 -47.47
N GLU A 5 14.73 18.30 -48.58
CA GLU A 5 14.73 19.10 -49.81
C GLU A 5 13.45 18.87 -50.64
N GLU A 6 12.83 17.67 -50.57
CA GLU A 6 11.59 17.33 -51.29
C GLU A 6 10.34 17.98 -50.64
N GLU A 7 10.34 18.17 -49.31
CA GLU A 7 9.23 18.85 -48.61
C GLU A 7 9.18 20.35 -48.92
N VAL A 8 10.33 21.00 -49.12
CA VAL A 8 10.44 22.45 -49.40
C VAL A 8 9.87 22.80 -50.78
N GLU A 9 10.00 21.92 -51.77
CA GLU A 9 9.39 22.11 -53.10
C GLU A 9 7.86 22.08 -53.03
N LEU A 10 7.28 21.33 -52.10
CA LEU A 10 5.82 21.19 -51.95
C LEU A 10 5.16 22.38 -51.25
N GLU A 11 5.91 23.14 -50.43
CA GLU A 11 5.42 24.36 -49.77
C GLU A 11 5.11 25.50 -50.75
N GLU A 12 5.72 25.51 -51.94
CA GLU A 12 5.45 26.52 -52.98
C GLU A 12 4.14 26.23 -53.73
N PHE A 13 3.76 24.95 -53.87
CA PHE A 13 2.57 24.54 -54.60
C PHE A 13 1.33 24.37 -53.72
N TYR A 14 1.52 24.06 -52.43
CA TYR A 14 0.42 23.79 -51.50
C TYR A 14 0.44 24.73 -50.29
N ASP A 15 -0.65 25.47 -50.12
CA ASP A 15 -0.87 26.32 -48.96
C ASP A 15 -1.40 25.50 -47.76
N TYR A 16 -0.48 25.10 -46.88
CA TYR A 16 -0.82 24.38 -45.65
C TYR A 16 -1.36 25.27 -44.53
N THR A 17 -1.48 26.59 -44.72
CA THR A 17 -1.94 27.51 -43.67
C THR A 17 -3.36 27.24 -43.17
N SER A 18 -4.19 26.59 -44.00
CA SER A 18 -5.55 26.14 -43.65
C SER A 18 -5.67 24.65 -43.36
N SER A 19 -4.60 23.86 -43.55
CA SER A 19 -4.65 22.39 -43.51
C SER A 19 -4.54 21.81 -42.10
N TYR A 20 -4.19 22.64 -41.11
CA TYR A 20 -4.02 22.23 -39.71
C TYR A 20 -5.23 22.53 -38.80
N VAL A 21 -6.34 22.92 -39.41
CA VAL A 21 -7.65 23.02 -38.76
C VAL A 21 -8.54 21.95 -39.38
N ASP A 22 -8.96 20.96 -38.58
CA ASP A 22 -9.85 19.93 -39.10
C ASP A 22 -11.23 20.52 -39.49
N GLU A 23 -11.95 19.84 -40.37
CA GLU A 23 -13.32 20.18 -40.80
C GLU A 23 -14.36 20.19 -39.65
N GLN A 24 -13.93 19.84 -38.43
CA GLN A 24 -14.70 19.84 -37.19
C GLN A 24 -14.18 20.87 -36.16
N GLY A 25 -13.25 21.76 -36.57
CA GLY A 25 -12.63 22.82 -35.75
C GLY A 25 -11.63 22.38 -34.68
N LYS A 26 -11.09 21.15 -34.69
CA LYS A 26 -10.04 20.71 -33.77
C LYS A 26 -8.66 20.88 -34.42
N GLN A 27 -7.84 21.59 -33.66
CA GLN A 27 -6.49 22.03 -33.98
C GLN A 27 -5.48 20.88 -33.82
N LEU A 28 -4.46 20.85 -34.68
CA LEU A 28 -3.19 20.18 -34.33
C LEU A 28 -2.68 20.78 -33.02
N VAL A 29 -2.59 19.95 -31.97
CA VAL A 29 -2.07 20.40 -30.67
C VAL A 29 -0.58 20.70 -30.84
N VAL A 30 -0.22 21.98 -30.75
CA VAL A 30 1.17 22.43 -30.71
C VAL A 30 1.82 21.80 -29.48
N SER A 31 3.00 21.17 -29.63
CA SER A 31 3.73 20.64 -28.48
C SER A 31 4.06 21.80 -27.53
N GLY A 32 3.50 21.79 -26.32
CA GLY A 32 3.67 22.87 -25.33
C GLY A 32 2.43 23.73 -25.07
N ASP A 33 1.28 23.43 -25.67
CA ASP A 33 0.00 24.01 -25.25
C ASP A 33 -0.35 23.56 -23.81
N ALA A 34 -0.60 24.50 -22.91
CA ALA A 34 -0.89 24.22 -21.50
C ALA A 34 -2.29 23.62 -21.30
N ASP A 35 -3.21 23.92 -22.22
CA ASP A 35 -4.61 23.49 -22.15
C ASP A 35 -4.82 22.11 -22.79
N ASN A 36 -4.05 21.79 -23.82
CA ASN A 36 -4.07 20.49 -24.50
C ASN A 36 -2.67 19.87 -24.49
N ASN A 37 -2.53 18.75 -23.79
CA ASN A 37 -1.23 18.10 -23.62
C ASN A 37 -1.28 16.65 -24.11
N ILE A 38 -0.18 16.21 -24.72
CA ILE A 38 0.08 14.85 -25.15
C ILE A 38 1.37 14.39 -24.46
N GLU A 39 1.25 13.46 -23.52
CA GLU A 39 2.39 12.97 -22.74
C GLU A 39 2.51 11.45 -22.81
N LEU A 40 3.73 10.94 -22.71
CA LEU A 40 4.02 9.52 -22.57
C LEU A 40 4.12 9.17 -21.09
N SER A 41 3.14 8.42 -20.58
CA SER A 41 3.16 7.87 -19.23
C SER A 41 4.06 6.64 -19.18
N ASP A 42 5.12 6.72 -18.38
CA ASP A 42 6.11 5.66 -18.15
C ASP A 42 6.64 5.01 -19.45
N GLY A 43 6.68 5.79 -20.53
CA GLY A 43 7.13 5.36 -21.86
C GLY A 43 6.21 4.38 -22.62
N SER A 44 5.09 3.95 -22.04
CA SER A 44 4.28 2.85 -22.62
C SER A 44 2.82 3.23 -22.89
N GLU A 45 2.32 4.32 -22.32
CA GLU A 45 0.95 4.77 -22.54
C GLU A 45 0.93 6.23 -23.01
N LEU A 46 0.13 6.52 -24.03
CA LEU A 46 -0.10 7.87 -24.51
C LEU A 46 -1.27 8.48 -23.75
N VAL A 47 -1.02 9.54 -22.99
CA VAL A 47 -2.04 10.28 -22.26
C VAL A 47 -2.36 11.55 -23.03
N ILE A 48 -3.60 11.65 -23.48
CA ILE A 48 -4.12 12.82 -24.19
C ILE A 48 -5.04 13.56 -23.23
N THR A 49 -4.66 14.78 -22.89
CA THR A 49 -5.46 15.69 -22.08
C THR A 49 -5.98 16.81 -22.96
N LYS A 50 -7.29 16.99 -22.96
CA LYS A 50 -7.97 18.07 -23.68
C LYS A 50 -8.81 18.89 -22.72
N LEU A 51 -8.60 20.20 -22.71
CA LEU A 51 -9.45 21.16 -22.03
C LEU A 51 -10.49 21.71 -23.04
N SER A 52 -11.77 21.63 -22.69
CA SER A 52 -12.85 22.22 -23.48
C SER A 52 -13.73 23.05 -22.56
N GLY A 53 -13.56 24.37 -22.63
CA GLY A 53 -14.17 25.30 -21.67
C GLY A 53 -13.73 24.96 -20.25
N ASN A 54 -14.68 24.68 -19.36
CA ASN A 54 -14.41 24.36 -17.96
C ASN A 54 -14.27 22.86 -17.66
N LYS A 55 -14.24 22.00 -18.70
CA LYS A 55 -14.17 20.54 -18.55
C LYS A 55 -12.83 20.03 -19.07
N LYS A 56 -12.12 19.32 -18.20
CA LYS A 56 -10.91 18.55 -18.55
C LYS A 56 -11.31 17.12 -18.91
N SER A 57 -10.91 16.66 -20.08
CA SER A 57 -11.03 15.27 -20.50
C SER A 57 -9.65 14.66 -20.67
N THR A 58 -9.45 13.46 -20.12
CA THR A 58 -8.19 12.73 -20.24
C THR A 58 -8.48 11.35 -20.80
N ARG A 59 -7.75 10.95 -21.84
CA ARG A 59 -7.85 9.64 -22.47
C ARG A 59 -6.46 9.03 -22.54
N THR A 60 -6.34 7.82 -22.01
CA THR A 60 -5.09 7.05 -22.05
C THR A 60 -5.20 5.96 -23.11
N LEU A 61 -4.19 5.85 -23.98
CA LEU A 61 -4.07 4.85 -25.02
C LEU A 61 -2.82 4.00 -24.74
N GLY A 62 -3.00 2.69 -24.61
CA GLY A 62 -1.89 1.78 -24.32
C GLY A 62 -1.04 1.45 -25.55
N SER A 63 0.25 1.14 -25.32
CA SER A 63 1.14 0.64 -26.38
C SER A 63 0.72 -0.73 -26.89
N ARG A 64 0.89 -0.95 -28.20
CA ARG A 64 0.62 -2.24 -28.86
C ARG A 64 1.49 -3.38 -28.30
N GLU A 65 2.65 -3.07 -27.73
CA GLU A 65 3.57 -4.03 -27.13
C GLU A 65 2.92 -4.80 -25.96
N TYR A 66 1.99 -4.15 -25.24
CA TYR A 66 1.30 -4.72 -24.10
C TYR A 66 -0.09 -5.30 -24.44
N LEU A 67 -0.41 -5.50 -25.73
CA LEU A 67 -1.71 -6.02 -26.18
C LEU A 67 -2.13 -7.33 -25.49
N ARG A 68 -1.16 -8.21 -25.19
CA ARG A 68 -1.44 -9.45 -24.45
C ARG A 68 -1.98 -9.19 -23.04
N TYR A 69 -1.42 -8.21 -22.35
CA TYR A 69 -1.80 -7.84 -20.98
C TYR A 69 -3.13 -7.08 -20.96
N TYR A 70 -3.38 -6.19 -21.92
CA TYR A 70 -4.68 -5.49 -22.02
C TYR A 70 -5.86 -6.44 -22.29
N ARG A 71 -5.61 -7.60 -22.90
CA ARG A 71 -6.63 -8.64 -23.11
C ARG A 71 -6.81 -9.54 -21.89
N GLN A 72 -5.94 -9.44 -20.89
CA GLN A 72 -6.02 -10.22 -19.67
C GLN A 72 -7.18 -9.73 -18.80
N LYS A 73 -7.96 -10.67 -18.26
CA LYS A 73 -8.98 -10.40 -17.24
C LYS A 73 -8.55 -11.07 -15.93
N PRO A 74 -7.65 -10.45 -15.14
CA PRO A 74 -7.25 -11.01 -13.87
C PRO A 74 -8.48 -11.17 -12.98
N ARG A 75 -8.47 -12.19 -12.12
CA ARG A 75 -9.55 -12.38 -11.15
C ARG A 75 -9.59 -11.15 -10.24
N PRO A 76 -10.78 -10.58 -9.96
CA PRO A 76 -10.89 -9.45 -9.06
C PRO A 76 -10.30 -9.84 -7.69
N SER A 77 -9.62 -8.88 -7.07
CA SER A 77 -9.10 -9.07 -5.71
C SER A 77 -10.26 -9.48 -4.79
N PRO A 78 -10.10 -10.53 -3.97
CA PRO A 78 -11.16 -10.93 -3.05
C PRO A 78 -11.51 -9.76 -2.13
N ALA A 79 -12.80 -9.36 -2.08
CA ALA A 79 -13.25 -8.31 -1.15
C ALA A 79 -12.99 -8.67 0.33
N ASN A 80 -12.73 -9.95 0.58
CA ASN A 80 -12.52 -10.56 1.88
C ASN A 80 -11.04 -10.55 2.34
N ASN A 81 -10.16 -9.74 1.73
CA ASN A 81 -8.74 -9.73 2.11
C ASN A 81 -8.52 -9.53 3.62
N ILE A 82 -9.34 -8.71 4.27
CA ILE A 82 -9.26 -8.46 5.72
C ILE A 82 -9.69 -9.70 6.52
N THR A 83 -10.74 -10.40 6.10
CA THR A 83 -11.22 -11.60 6.82
C THR A 83 -10.28 -12.78 6.60
N VAL A 84 -9.77 -12.95 5.37
CA VAL A 84 -8.77 -13.97 5.03
C VAL A 84 -7.47 -13.75 5.80
N THR A 85 -6.98 -12.50 5.90
CA THR A 85 -5.76 -12.21 6.68
C THR A 85 -5.97 -12.41 8.18
N ALA A 86 -7.14 -12.04 8.71
CA ALA A 86 -7.49 -12.28 10.12
C ALA A 86 -7.60 -13.78 10.44
N GLU A 87 -8.24 -14.56 9.56
CA GLU A 87 -8.35 -16.02 9.69
C GLU A 87 -6.98 -16.68 9.56
N LEU A 88 -6.16 -16.26 8.61
CA LEU A 88 -4.78 -16.72 8.43
C LEU A 88 -3.96 -16.45 9.69
N ALA A 89 -4.03 -15.24 10.24
CA ALA A 89 -3.36 -14.90 11.50
C ALA A 89 -3.88 -15.76 12.67
N ALA A 90 -5.18 -16.04 12.73
CA ALA A 90 -5.76 -16.93 13.75
C ALA A 90 -5.23 -18.38 13.61
N ARG A 91 -5.17 -18.92 12.39
CA ARG A 91 -4.62 -20.25 12.10
C ARG A 91 -3.13 -20.33 12.46
N TYR A 92 -2.34 -19.31 12.15
CA TYR A 92 -0.93 -19.26 12.56
C TYR A 92 -0.77 -19.21 14.09
N ARG A 93 -1.62 -18.44 14.79
CA ARG A 93 -1.68 -18.45 16.26
C ARG A 93 -2.02 -19.84 16.80
N SER A 94 -2.99 -20.55 16.22
CA SER A 94 -3.34 -21.91 16.66
C SER A 94 -2.27 -22.94 16.35
N MET A 95 -1.49 -22.76 15.27
CA MET A 95 -0.36 -23.64 14.92
C MET A 95 0.90 -23.36 15.75
N GLY A 96 0.90 -22.36 16.63
CA GLY A 96 2.07 -21.98 17.41
C GLY A 96 3.20 -21.35 16.59
N LEU A 97 2.91 -20.93 15.35
CA LEU A 97 3.85 -20.21 14.51
C LEU A 97 3.87 -18.75 14.95
N ALA A 98 5.01 -18.32 15.49
CA ALA A 98 5.20 -16.99 16.05
C ALA A 98 5.08 -15.90 14.97
N THR A 99 3.91 -15.27 14.85
CA THR A 99 3.79 -14.00 14.13
C THR A 99 4.48 -12.89 14.95
N VAL A 100 4.97 -11.83 14.31
CA VAL A 100 5.81 -10.79 14.95
C VAL A 100 5.23 -10.24 16.27
N GLN A 101 3.90 -10.17 16.40
CA GLN A 101 3.20 -9.75 17.63
C GLN A 101 3.41 -10.69 18.84
N SER A 102 3.60 -11.99 18.60
CA SER A 102 3.81 -12.99 19.66
C SER A 102 5.08 -12.73 20.47
N ARG A 103 6.12 -12.14 19.85
CA ARG A 103 7.39 -11.84 20.51
C ARG A 103 7.22 -10.72 21.54
N GLU A 104 6.48 -9.66 21.23
CA GLU A 104 6.21 -8.55 22.16
C GLU A 104 5.38 -9.01 23.36
N GLN A 105 4.34 -9.82 23.11
CA GLN A 105 3.50 -10.37 24.18
C GLN A 105 4.30 -11.31 25.09
N LEU A 106 5.18 -12.15 24.54
CA LEU A 106 6.08 -13.00 25.33
C LEU A 106 7.03 -12.17 26.21
N VAL A 107 7.59 -11.09 25.68
CA VAL A 107 8.45 -10.19 26.46
C VAL A 107 7.66 -9.53 27.58
N ARG A 108 6.46 -8.99 27.31
CA ARG A 108 5.58 -8.42 28.36
C ARG A 108 5.25 -9.44 29.45
N MET A 109 4.90 -10.66 29.08
CA MET A 109 4.60 -11.74 30.04
C MET A 109 5.83 -12.13 30.87
N LYS A 110 7.03 -12.14 30.28
CA LYS A 110 8.28 -12.37 31.03
C LYS A 110 8.54 -11.26 32.05
N VAL A 111 8.32 -10.00 31.68
CA VAL A 111 8.47 -8.85 32.58
C VAL A 111 7.49 -8.94 33.74
N LEU A 112 6.19 -9.14 33.47
CA LEU A 112 5.17 -9.30 34.52
C LEU A 112 5.45 -10.48 35.45
N LYS A 113 5.87 -11.63 34.90
CA LYS A 113 6.24 -12.80 35.70
C LYS A 113 7.43 -12.50 36.62
N GLN A 114 8.43 -11.77 36.13
CA GLN A 114 9.56 -11.37 36.94
C GLN A 114 9.15 -10.39 38.04
N MET A 115 8.32 -9.39 37.71
CA MET A 115 7.79 -8.43 38.69
C MET A 115 7.00 -9.13 39.80
N ASN A 116 6.17 -10.11 39.46
CA ASN A 116 5.41 -10.87 40.46
C ASN A 116 6.31 -11.79 41.30
N ARG A 117 7.39 -12.32 40.72
CA ARG A 117 8.34 -13.19 41.42
C ARG A 117 9.18 -12.43 42.45
N SER A 118 9.56 -11.18 42.18
CA SER A 118 10.37 -10.34 43.08
C SER A 118 9.55 -9.26 43.79
N GLY A 119 8.22 -9.30 43.67
CA GLY A 119 7.33 -8.23 44.10
C GLY A 119 7.07 -8.19 45.60
N VAL A 120 6.42 -7.10 46.02
CA VAL A 120 6.03 -6.83 47.41
C VAL A 120 5.17 -7.96 48.00
N GLU A 121 4.30 -8.58 47.18
CA GLU A 121 3.49 -9.74 47.57
C GLU A 121 4.33 -10.94 48.07
N GLN A 122 5.45 -11.24 47.39
CA GLN A 122 6.34 -12.32 47.83
C GLN A 122 7.02 -12.00 49.17
N MET A 123 7.44 -10.74 49.35
CA MET A 123 8.02 -10.27 50.61
C MET A 123 6.98 -10.27 51.74
N ARG A 124 5.74 -9.85 51.46
CA ARG A 124 4.61 -9.85 52.39
C ARG A 124 4.28 -11.26 52.86
N SER A 125 4.23 -12.23 51.96
CA SER A 125 4.03 -13.64 52.32
C SER A 125 5.16 -14.16 53.22
N LYS A 126 6.43 -13.87 52.89
CA LYS A 126 7.57 -14.27 53.72
C LYS A 126 7.51 -13.64 55.12
N MET A 127 7.11 -12.37 55.20
CA MET A 127 7.00 -11.65 56.47
C MET A 127 5.84 -12.18 57.32
N GLY A 128 4.68 -12.47 56.70
CA GLY A 128 3.55 -13.10 57.37
C GLY A 128 3.89 -14.49 57.92
N MET A 129 4.62 -15.31 57.16
CA MET A 129 5.09 -16.63 57.63
C MET A 129 6.04 -16.53 58.82
N LYS A 130 6.96 -15.55 58.83
CA LYS A 130 7.87 -15.32 59.98
C LYS A 130 7.15 -14.80 61.21
N SER A 131 6.05 -14.07 61.02
CA SER A 131 5.23 -13.56 62.11
C SER A 131 4.27 -14.62 62.67
N ASN A 132 4.14 -15.78 62.03
CA ASN A 132 3.24 -16.86 62.46
C ASN A 132 3.89 -17.74 63.54
N VAL A 133 4.34 -17.12 64.64
CA VAL A 133 4.89 -17.81 65.81
C VAL A 133 3.99 -17.49 67.01
N ILE A 134 3.30 -18.51 67.52
CA ILE A 134 2.45 -18.38 68.72
C ILE A 134 3.38 -18.42 69.94
N ARG A 135 3.68 -17.23 70.50
CA ARG A 135 4.59 -17.09 71.65
C ARG A 135 4.02 -17.59 72.97
N ASN A 136 2.70 -17.72 73.05
CA ASN A 136 1.98 -18.14 74.25
C ASN A 136 1.29 -19.50 74.03
N LEU A 137 1.99 -20.45 73.41
CA LEU A 137 1.43 -21.78 73.21
C LEU A 137 1.43 -22.52 74.57
N PRO A 138 0.28 -22.96 75.11
CA PRO A 138 0.26 -23.74 76.33
C PRO A 138 0.95 -25.09 76.08
N ASN A 139 1.87 -25.48 76.98
CA ASN A 139 2.62 -26.74 76.91
C ASN A 139 1.73 -27.95 77.30
N ASN A 140 0.65 -28.18 76.56
CA ASN A 140 -0.30 -29.27 76.80
C ASN A 140 0.08 -30.58 76.08
N VAL A 141 1.31 -30.70 75.56
CA VAL A 141 1.81 -31.93 74.95
C VAL A 141 3.16 -32.28 75.57
N THR A 142 3.19 -33.35 76.34
CA THR A 142 4.43 -34.08 76.66
C THR A 142 4.77 -34.94 75.44
N TYR A 143 6.02 -34.87 74.98
CA TYR A 143 6.53 -35.69 73.86
C TYR A 143 6.08 -37.16 73.94
#